data_AF-A0A847ASZ4-F1
#
_entry.id   AF-A0A847ASZ4-F1
#
_cell.length_a   1.000
_cell.length_b   1.000
_cell.length_c   1.000
_cell.angle_alpha   90.00
_cell.angle_beta   90.00
_cell.angle_gamma   90.00
#
_symmetry.space_group_name_H-M   'P 1'
#
loop_
_entity.id
_entity.type
_entity.pdbx_description
1 polymer ?
#
loop_
_entity_poly.entity_id
_entity_poly.type
_entity_poly.pdbx_seq_one_letter_code
_entity_poly.pdbx_strand_id
1 'polypeptide(L)'
;MKRDKYFEEYYQNKRNDISFISLKKGATINFKDKKYITKEELPVPIRVDKLLEDINKQNDIDGITLNNIIDGIIYIFATDSNFEYIDNYKDMFKELNFDFIPYVI
;
A
#
# COMPACT_ATOMS: atom_id res chain seq x y z
N MET A 1 5.88 8.17 -31.51
CA MET A 1 7.16 8.68 -30.97
C MET A 1 7.00 9.72 -29.84
N LYS A 2 6.46 10.94 -30.07
CA LYS A 2 6.25 11.92 -28.97
C LYS A 2 5.21 11.47 -27.93
N ARG A 3 4.13 10.83 -28.38
CA ARG A 3 3.04 10.33 -27.50
C ARG A 3 3.50 9.18 -26.61
N ASP A 4 4.23 8.22 -27.19
CA ASP A 4 4.67 7.03 -26.46
C ASP A 4 5.70 7.40 -25.39
N LYS A 5 6.61 8.34 -25.70
CA LYS A 5 7.54 8.93 -24.73
C LYS A 5 6.83 9.68 -23.59
N TYR A 6 5.74 10.41 -23.88
CA TYR A 6 4.93 11.07 -22.84
C TYR A 6 4.32 10.06 -21.87
N PHE A 7 3.73 8.98 -22.37
CA PHE A 7 3.17 7.94 -21.50
C PHE A 7 4.25 7.21 -20.71
N GLU A 8 5.39 6.90 -21.32
CA GLU A 8 6.51 6.26 -20.64
C GLU A 8 7.05 7.14 -19.49
N GLU A 9 7.30 8.43 -19.73
CA GLU A 9 7.71 9.39 -18.68
C GLU A 9 6.63 9.56 -17.59
N TYR A 10 5.35 9.62 -17.98
CA TYR A 10 4.24 9.72 -17.03
C TYR A 10 4.19 8.51 -16.09
N TYR A 11 4.25 7.29 -16.63
CA TYR A 11 4.23 6.07 -15.84
C TYR A 11 5.50 5.88 -15.01
N GLN A 12 6.67 6.28 -15.51
CA GLN A 12 7.92 6.25 -14.73
C GLN A 12 7.86 7.18 -13.52
N ASN A 13 7.38 8.42 -13.70
CA ASN A 13 7.18 9.34 -12.58
C ASN A 13 6.18 8.79 -11.56
N LYS A 14 5.10 8.16 -12.03
CA LYS A 14 4.11 7.51 -11.17
C LYS A 14 4.64 6.32 -10.37
N ARG A 15 5.68 5.64 -10.86
CA ARG A 15 6.37 4.57 -10.13
C ARG A 15 7.27 5.12 -9.03
N ASN A 16 7.90 6.27 -9.26
CA ASN A 16 8.71 6.95 -8.24
C ASN A 16 7.88 7.44 -7.04
N ASP A 17 6.56 7.50 -7.18
CA ASP A 17 5.63 7.92 -6.12
C ASP A 17 5.29 6.80 -5.13
N ILE A 18 5.81 5.57 -5.30
CA ILE A 18 5.58 4.43 -4.41
C ILE A 18 6.90 3.90 -3.85
N SER A 19 6.93 3.71 -2.53
CA SER A 19 7.93 2.91 -1.83
C SER A 19 7.27 1.65 -1.25
N PHE A 20 8.09 0.65 -0.93
CA PHE A 20 7.64 -0.55 -0.24
C PHE A 20 8.33 -0.67 1.11
N ILE A 21 7.58 -1.08 2.12
CA ILE A 21 8.12 -1.53 3.41
C ILE A 21 7.77 -3.00 3.61
N SER A 22 8.65 -3.75 4.27
CA SER A 22 8.37 -5.15 4.59
C SER A 22 7.71 -5.28 5.95
N LEU A 23 6.52 -5.87 5.97
CA LEU A 23 5.93 -6.41 7.20
C LEU A 23 6.60 -7.76 7.50
N LYS A 24 7.32 -7.84 8.61
CA LYS A 24 7.98 -9.08 9.03
C LYS A 24 6.96 -10.20 9.23
N LYS A 25 7.38 -11.45 9.03
CA LYS A 25 6.60 -12.62 9.44
C LYS A 25 6.18 -12.52 10.91
N GLY A 26 4.90 -12.75 11.19
CA GLY A 26 4.31 -12.63 12.54
C GLY A 26 3.95 -11.20 12.96
N ALA A 27 4.14 -10.21 12.08
CA ALA A 27 3.65 -8.85 12.32
C ALA A 27 2.12 -8.87 12.48
N THR A 28 1.64 -8.07 13.43
CA THR A 28 0.21 -7.93 13.72
C THR A 28 -0.29 -6.62 13.14
N ILE A 29 -1.36 -6.70 12.35
CA ILE A 29 -2.10 -5.54 11.85
C ILE A 29 -3.47 -5.56 12.51
N ASN A 30 -3.84 -4.47 13.17
CA ASN A 30 -5.14 -4.32 13.82
C ASN A 30 -5.99 -3.31 13.06
N PHE A 31 -7.24 -3.65 12.80
CA PHE A 31 -8.23 -2.74 12.22
C PHE A 31 -9.58 -2.96 12.91
N LYS A 32 -10.09 -1.95 13.61
CA LYS A 32 -11.28 -2.07 14.46
C LYS A 32 -11.12 -3.22 15.48
N ASP A 33 -12.05 -4.17 15.51
CA ASP A 33 -12.03 -5.39 16.32
C ASP A 33 -11.35 -6.59 15.63
N LYS A 34 -10.77 -6.38 14.45
CA LYS A 34 -10.13 -7.43 13.65
C LYS A 34 -8.61 -7.33 13.68
N LYS A 35 -7.99 -8.49 13.49
CA LYS A 35 -6.53 -8.66 13.49
C LYS A 35 -6.13 -9.57 12.35
N TYR A 36 -5.11 -9.15 11.61
CA TYR A 36 -4.39 -9.95 10.63
C TYR A 36 -2.97 -10.22 11.15
N ILE A 37 -2.46 -11.43 10.91
CA ILE A 37 -1.08 -11.81 11.24
C ILE A 37 -0.41 -12.28 9.96
N THR A 38 0.72 -11.65 9.61
CA THR A 38 1.49 -12.03 8.42
C THR A 38 2.06 -13.45 8.57
N LYS A 39 1.75 -14.31 7.60
CA LYS A 39 2.24 -15.71 7.56
C LYS A 39 3.70 -15.81 7.08
N GLU A 40 4.11 -14.84 6.29
CA GLU A 40 5.43 -14.66 5.70
C GLU A 40 5.80 -13.18 5.66
N GLU A 41 6.99 -12.84 5.16
CA GLU A 41 7.32 -11.44 4.91
C GLU A 41 6.42 -10.89 3.80
N LEU A 42 5.75 -9.78 4.06
CA LEU A 42 4.81 -9.17 3.14
C LEU A 42 5.24 -7.74 2.83
N PRO A 43 5.75 -7.44 1.62
CA PRO A 43 5.98 -6.07 1.21
C PRO A 43 4.63 -5.36 1.06
N VAL A 44 4.50 -4.16 1.60
CA VAL A 44 3.31 -3.33 1.45
C VAL A 44 3.66 -1.97 0.83
N PRO A 45 2.89 -1.51 -0.17
CA PRO A 45 3.13 -0.25 -0.85
C PRO A 45 2.73 0.94 0.03
N ILE A 46 3.49 2.02 -0.05
CA ILE A 46 3.20 3.30 0.60
C ILE A 46 3.61 4.42 -0.37
N ARG A 47 2.74 5.42 -0.51
CA ARG A 47 3.07 6.61 -1.29
C ARG A 47 4.23 7.38 -0.64
N VAL A 48 5.23 7.78 -1.42
CA VAL A 48 6.49 8.35 -0.89
C VAL A 48 6.24 9.61 -0.05
N ASP A 49 5.34 10.48 -0.48
CA ASP A 49 4.90 11.66 0.27
C ASP A 49 4.30 11.30 1.64
N LYS A 50 3.43 10.28 1.69
CA LYS A 50 2.84 9.76 2.93
C LYS A 50 3.86 9.11 3.85
N LEU A 51 4.82 8.39 3.30
CA LEU A 51 5.92 7.84 4.07
C LEU A 51 6.75 8.97 4.73
N LEU A 52 7.07 10.03 3.99
CA LEU A 52 7.79 11.19 4.53
C LEU A 52 6.96 11.95 5.57
N GLU A 53 5.65 12.11 5.37
CA GLU A 53 4.74 12.68 6.36
C GLU A 53 4.75 11.89 7.68
N ASP A 54 4.64 10.56 7.61
CA ASP A 54 4.66 9.67 8.79
C ASP A 54 6.01 9.74 9.51
N ILE A 55 7.13 9.71 8.78
CA ILE A 55 8.48 9.83 9.37
C ILE A 55 8.63 11.17 10.10
N ASN A 56 8.19 12.27 9.48
CA ASN A 56 8.28 13.60 10.09
C ASN A 56 7.37 13.76 11.33
N LYS A 57 6.29 12.97 11.42
CA LYS A 57 5.32 12.97 12.52
C LYS A 57 5.57 11.84 13.54
N GLN A 58 6.70 11.14 13.47
CA GLN A 58 7.00 10.00 14.36
C GLN A 58 6.89 10.31 15.86
N ASN A 59 7.01 11.58 16.27
CA ASN A 59 6.84 11.98 17.66
C ASN A 59 5.36 11.98 18.12
N ASP A 60 4.41 12.02 17.18
CA ASP A 60 2.95 12.07 17.44
C ASP A 60 2.24 10.75 17.06
N ILE A 61 2.85 9.96 16.17
CA ILE A 61 2.31 8.69 15.66
C ILE A 61 3.44 7.65 15.72
N ASP A 62 3.25 6.58 16.49
CA ASP A 62 4.18 5.45 16.53
C ASP A 62 4.15 4.68 15.20
N GLY A 63 5.03 5.07 14.27
CA GLY A 63 5.28 4.36 13.02
C GLY A 63 4.33 4.73 11.87
N ILE A 64 4.19 3.78 10.93
CA ILE A 64 3.46 3.98 9.68
C ILE A 64 2.01 3.60 9.86
N THR A 65 1.09 4.43 9.36
CA THR A 65 -0.34 4.17 9.54
C THR A 65 -0.87 3.09 8.59
N LEU A 66 -1.82 2.28 9.08
CA LEU A 66 -2.54 1.32 8.24
C LEU A 66 -3.29 2.00 7.08
N ASN A 67 -3.78 3.22 7.28
CA ASN A 67 -4.46 3.98 6.22
C ASN A 67 -3.53 4.28 5.04
N ASN A 68 -2.27 4.64 5.30
CA ASN A 68 -1.29 4.89 4.24
C ASN A 68 -0.90 3.62 3.49
N ILE A 69 -0.88 2.47 4.18
CA ILE A 69 -0.70 1.15 3.56
C ILE A 69 -1.90 0.82 2.66
N ILE A 70 -3.12 1.02 3.15
CA ILE A 70 -4.36 0.78 2.38
C ILE A 70 -4.40 1.65 1.12
N ASP A 71 -4.06 2.95 1.24
CA ASP A 71 -3.99 3.87 0.11
C ASP A 71 -2.97 3.41 -0.95
N GLY A 72 -1.78 2.99 -0.51
CA GLY A 72 -0.77 2.41 -1.40
C GLY A 72 -1.26 1.16 -2.11
N ILE A 73 -2.00 0.28 -1.41
CA ILE A 73 -2.56 -0.94 -2.00
C ILE A 73 -3.59 -0.57 -3.07
N ILE A 74 -4.55 0.32 -2.76
CA ILE A 74 -5.57 0.77 -3.72
C ILE A 74 -4.91 1.36 -4.97
N TYR A 75 -3.84 2.15 -4.79
CA TYR A 75 -3.09 2.71 -5.91
C TYR A 75 -2.45 1.61 -6.79
N ILE A 76 -1.87 0.57 -6.19
CA ILE A 76 -1.36 -0.60 -6.95
C ILE A 76 -2.49 -1.32 -7.68
N PHE A 77 -3.64 -1.57 -7.05
CA PHE A 77 -4.79 -2.20 -7.71
C PHE A 77 -5.26 -1.43 -8.95
N ALA A 78 -5.22 -0.09 -8.89
CA ALA A 78 -5.63 0.78 -9.99
C ALA A 78 -4.57 0.89 -11.10
N THR A 79 -3.28 0.72 -10.78
CA THR A 79 -2.17 0.97 -11.72
C THR A 79 -1.50 -0.28 -12.26
N ASP A 80 -1.56 -1.40 -11.53
CA ASP A 80 -1.00 -2.70 -11.90
C ASP A 80 -1.82 -3.84 -11.27
N SER A 81 -2.91 -4.23 -11.95
CA SER A 81 -3.82 -5.27 -11.48
C SER A 81 -3.22 -6.69 -11.47
N ASN A 82 -2.00 -6.88 -12.00
CA ASN A 82 -1.29 -8.15 -12.01
C ASN A 82 -0.09 -8.17 -11.06
N PHE A 83 0.02 -7.17 -10.17
CA PHE A 83 1.08 -7.10 -9.19
C PHE A 83 1.12 -8.35 -8.29
N GLU A 84 2.32 -8.89 -8.08
CA GLU A 84 2.55 -10.22 -7.50
C GLU A 84 1.86 -10.46 -6.14
N TYR A 85 1.76 -9.43 -5.30
CA TYR A 85 1.23 -9.55 -3.94
C TYR A 85 -0.26 -9.18 -3.82
N ILE A 86 -0.97 -8.96 -4.94
CA ILE A 86 -2.39 -8.54 -4.90
C ILE A 86 -3.26 -9.50 -4.11
N ASP A 87 -3.09 -10.81 -4.29
CA ASP A 87 -3.93 -11.79 -3.60
C ASP A 87 -3.62 -11.84 -2.10
N ASN A 88 -2.35 -11.66 -1.69
CA ASN A 88 -2.00 -11.48 -0.29
C ASN A 88 -2.71 -10.26 0.33
N TYR A 89 -2.82 -9.16 -0.41
CA TYR A 89 -3.54 -7.96 0.05
C TYR A 89 -5.04 -8.19 0.16
N LYS A 90 -5.65 -8.91 -0.80
CA LYS A 90 -7.08 -9.28 -0.72
C LYS A 90 -7.37 -10.14 0.50
N ASP A 91 -6.50 -11.12 0.78
CA ASP A 91 -6.64 -11.99 1.95
C ASP A 91 -6.54 -11.19 3.26
N MET A 92 -5.57 -10.27 3.34
CA MET A 92 -5.46 -9.35 4.47
C MET A 92 -6.73 -8.51 4.65
N PHE A 93 -7.25 -7.90 3.58
CA PHE A 93 -8.48 -7.10 3.66
C PHE A 93 -9.70 -7.93 4.06
N LYS A 94 -9.81 -9.15 3.56
CA LYS A 94 -10.87 -10.08 3.95
C LYS A 94 -10.81 -10.42 5.44
N GLU A 95 -9.64 -10.72 5.98
CA GLU A 95 -9.45 -10.99 7.42
C GLU A 95 -9.74 -9.77 8.28
N LEU A 96 -9.38 -8.57 7.80
CA LEU A 96 -9.67 -7.30 8.46
C LEU A 96 -11.12 -6.82 8.27
N ASN A 97 -11.93 -7.53 7.48
CA ASN A 97 -13.27 -7.10 7.06
C ASN A 97 -13.27 -5.66 6.50
N PHE A 98 -12.26 -5.36 5.67
CA PHE A 98 -12.10 -4.09 4.99
C PHE A 98 -12.67 -4.19 3.57
N ASP A 99 -13.67 -3.35 3.27
CA ASP A 99 -14.21 -3.18 1.93
C ASP A 99 -13.53 -1.98 1.26
N PHE A 100 -12.79 -2.24 0.19
CA PHE A 100 -12.09 -1.22 -0.57
C PHE A 100 -12.90 -0.68 -1.76
N ILE A 101 -14.01 -1.35 -2.15
CA ILE A 101 -14.88 -0.89 -3.25
C ILE A 101 -15.35 0.56 -3.05
N PRO A 102 -15.70 1.03 -1.85
CA PRO A 102 -16.09 2.43 -1.63
C PRO A 102 -15.01 3.46 -1.98
N TYR A 103 -13.75 3.04 -2.13
CA TYR A 103 -12.60 3.92 -2.40
C TYR A 103 -12.14 3.88 -3.86
N VAL A 104 -12.75 3.03 -4.70
CA VAL A 104 -12.53 2.99 -6.15
C VAL A 104 -13.60 3.87 -6.79
N ILE A 105 -13.22 5.10 -7.18
CA ILE A 105 -14.08 6.06 -7.89
C ILE A 105 -14.06 5.77 -9.39
#